data_AF-A0A2N2MZZ0-F1
#
_entry.id   AF-A0A2N2MZZ0-F1
#
_cell.length_a   1.000
_cell.length_b   1.000
_cell.length_c   1.000
_cell.angle_alpha   90.00
_cell.angle_beta   90.00
_cell.angle_gamma   90.00
#
_symmetry.space_group_name_H-M   'P 1'
#
loop_
_entity.id
_entity.type
_entity.pdbx_description
1 polymer ?
#
loop_
_entity_poly.entity_id
_entity_poly.type
_entity_poly.pdbx_seq_one_letter_code
_entity_poly.pdbx_strand_id
1 'polypeptide(L)'
;DDEEFTKELTDFLESEFVFSGNNVLIIDRIGIHPKYRGNNLGLIVLRNLIQRFSKGVSVVAIKPAPFEFTPTHINRNYIDWQCSEIKKDSIEAIKLGKYYQKLGFTKINNSAYLVLGTAIKLPSFPRQSID
;
A
#
# COMPACT_ATOMS: atom_id res chain seq x y z
N ASP A 1 -17.10 -5.69 3.91
CA ASP A 1 -16.91 -6.98 4.59
C ASP A 1 -15.66 -7.69 4.14
N ASP A 2 -15.10 -8.52 5.02
CA ASP A 2 -13.95 -9.37 4.71
C ASP A 2 -14.32 -10.52 3.75
N GLU A 3 -15.58 -10.97 3.75
CA GLU A 3 -16.12 -11.96 2.80
C GLU A 3 -16.12 -11.41 1.36
N GLU A 4 -16.56 -10.16 1.18
CA GLU A 4 -16.56 -9.50 -0.13
C GLU A 4 -15.14 -9.28 -0.66
N PHE A 5 -14.18 -8.95 0.22
CA PHE A 5 -12.77 -8.86 -0.16
C PHE A 5 -12.21 -10.20 -0.64
N THR A 6 -12.56 -11.30 0.05
CA THR A 6 -12.04 -12.64 -0.28
C THR A 6 -12.49 -13.11 -1.66
N LYS A 7 -13.77 -12.89 -1.99
CA LYS A 7 -14.32 -13.26 -3.31
C LYS A 7 -13.62 -12.46 -4.42
N GLU A 8 -13.62 -11.14 -4.32
CA GLU A 8 -13.07 -10.28 -5.38
C GLU A 8 -11.55 -10.44 -5.52
N LEU A 9 -10.83 -10.77 -4.43
CA LEU A 9 -9.43 -11.14 -4.50
C LEU A 9 -9.22 -12.44 -5.28
N THR A 10 -10.09 -13.44 -5.06
CA THR A 10 -10.03 -14.72 -5.79
C THR A 10 -10.25 -14.49 -7.29
N ASP A 11 -11.28 -13.71 -7.64
CA ASP A 11 -11.58 -13.33 -9.03
C ASP A 11 -10.38 -12.61 -9.69
N PHE A 12 -9.73 -11.69 -8.95
CA PHE A 12 -8.51 -11.01 -9.42
C PHE A 12 -7.35 -11.99 -9.65
N LEU A 13 -7.07 -12.90 -8.70
CA LEU A 13 -5.98 -13.87 -8.80
C LEU A 13 -6.17 -14.84 -9.98
N GLU A 14 -7.41 -15.26 -10.25
CA GLU A 14 -7.76 -16.11 -11.38
C GLU A 14 -7.55 -15.40 -12.73
N SER A 15 -7.82 -14.09 -12.79
CA SER A 15 -7.69 -13.30 -14.01
C SER A 15 -6.24 -12.93 -14.39
N GLU A 16 -5.35 -12.76 -13.41
CA GLU A 16 -4.00 -12.21 -13.61
C GLU A 16 -2.90 -13.28 -13.78
N PHE A 17 -3.26 -14.55 -14.01
CA PHE A 17 -2.28 -15.65 -14.10
C PHE A 17 -1.24 -15.58 -12.97
N VAL A 18 -1.71 -15.45 -11.72
CA VAL A 18 -0.83 -15.29 -10.56
C VAL A 18 -0.18 -16.63 -10.23
N PHE A 19 0.92 -16.91 -10.92
CA PHE A 19 1.70 -18.12 -10.70
C PHE A 19 2.49 -18.00 -9.40
N SER A 20 2.33 -19.02 -8.54
CA SER A 20 3.15 -19.38 -7.37
C SER A 20 2.79 -18.76 -5.99
N GLY A 21 1.68 -19.23 -5.40
CA GLY A 21 1.45 -19.18 -3.95
C GLY A 21 -0.03 -19.02 -3.53
N ASN A 22 -0.33 -19.29 -2.26
CA ASN A 22 -1.63 -18.94 -1.63
C ASN A 22 -1.46 -17.88 -0.54
N ASN A 23 -0.31 -17.20 -0.53
CA ASN A 23 0.03 -16.23 0.51
C ASN A 23 -0.23 -14.80 0.02
N VAL A 24 -0.74 -13.99 0.94
CA VAL A 24 -0.97 -12.56 0.76
C VAL A 24 0.01 -11.80 1.65
N LEU A 25 0.70 -10.80 1.09
CA LEU A 25 1.47 -9.84 1.87
C LEU A 25 0.61 -8.59 2.12
N ILE A 26 0.22 -8.35 3.36
CA ILE A 26 -0.50 -7.14 3.76
C ILE A 26 0.50 -6.10 4.25
N ILE A 27 0.56 -4.95 3.58
CA ILE A 27 1.31 -3.79 4.07
C ILE A 27 0.32 -2.92 4.85
N ASP A 28 0.38 -3.01 6.18
CA ASP A 28 -0.55 -2.29 7.06
C ASP A 28 -0.33 -0.77 6.97
N ARG A 29 0.89 -0.29 7.26
CA ARG A 29 1.17 1.15 7.38
C ARG A 29 2.57 1.52 6.91
N ILE A 30 2.67 2.72 6.33
CA ILE A 30 3.94 3.38 6.03
C ILE A 30 3.86 4.84 6.47
N GLY A 31 4.80 5.22 7.34
CA GLY A 31 4.98 6.59 7.80
C GLY A 31 6.14 7.26 7.10
N ILE A 32 5.88 8.39 6.45
CA ILE A 32 6.94 9.31 6.02
C ILE A 32 6.79 10.61 6.80
N HIS A 33 7.83 10.95 7.56
CA HIS A 33 7.89 12.21 8.30
C HIS A 33 7.60 13.39 7.34
N PRO A 34 6.76 14.37 7.72
CA PRO A 34 6.29 15.43 6.82
C PRO A 34 7.39 16.11 5.99
N LYS A 35 8.51 16.49 6.63
CA LYS A 35 9.67 17.11 5.97
C LYS A 35 10.28 16.34 4.79
N TYR A 36 10.03 15.04 4.67
CA TYR A 36 10.60 14.18 3.62
C TYR A 36 9.56 13.72 2.57
N ARG A 37 8.30 14.16 2.69
CA ARG A 37 7.25 13.84 1.71
C ARG A 37 7.52 14.56 0.37
N GLY A 38 6.83 14.14 -0.69
CA GLY A 38 6.98 14.71 -2.05
C GLY A 38 8.09 14.10 -2.90
N ASN A 39 9.07 13.40 -2.30
CA ASN A 39 10.24 12.85 -2.99
C ASN A 39 10.10 11.36 -3.36
N ASN A 40 8.87 10.87 -3.57
CA ASN A 40 8.55 9.46 -3.86
C ASN A 40 9.07 8.41 -2.84
N LEU A 41 9.55 8.84 -1.67
CA LEU A 41 10.13 7.93 -0.66
C LEU A 41 9.17 6.81 -0.26
N GLY A 42 7.87 7.09 -0.15
CA GLY A 42 6.87 6.06 0.14
C GLY A 42 6.83 4.95 -0.93
N LEU A 43 6.92 5.30 -2.22
CA LEU A 43 6.95 4.31 -3.31
C LEU A 43 8.26 3.53 -3.33
N ILE A 44 9.38 4.19 -3.04
CA ILE A 44 10.70 3.55 -2.94
C ILE A 44 10.69 2.52 -1.80
N VAL A 45 10.17 2.90 -0.63
CA VAL A 45 10.05 2.01 0.54
C VAL A 45 9.12 0.84 0.22
N LEU A 46 7.93 1.10 -0.33
CA LEU A 46 7.00 0.05 -0.77
C LEU A 46 7.65 -0.94 -1.72
N ARG A 47 8.32 -0.44 -2.76
CA ARG A 47 9.03 -1.26 -3.73
C ARG A 47 10.04 -2.18 -3.06
N ASN A 48 10.83 -1.65 -2.13
CA ASN A 48 11.85 -2.43 -1.42
C ASN A 48 11.23 -3.49 -0.49
N LEU A 49 10.14 -3.16 0.20
CA LEU A 49 9.39 -4.12 1.03
C LEU A 49 8.85 -5.27 0.17
N ILE A 50 8.21 -4.95 -0.95
CA ILE A 50 7.68 -5.94 -1.89
C ILE A 50 8.81 -6.84 -2.39
N GLN A 51 9.91 -6.26 -2.90
CA GLN A 51 11.06 -7.06 -3.35
C GLN A 51 11.66 -7.96 -2.26
N ARG A 52 11.64 -7.52 -1.00
CA ARG A 52 12.23 -8.26 0.12
C ARG A 52 11.33 -9.40 0.62
N PHE A 53 10.02 -9.22 0.58
CA PHE A 53 9.03 -10.08 1.24
C PHE A 53 8.10 -10.83 0.28
N SER A 54 8.15 -10.58 -1.03
CA SER A 54 7.25 -11.23 -2.00
C SER A 54 7.64 -12.65 -2.42
N LYS A 55 8.71 -13.24 -1.89
CA LYS A 55 9.06 -14.63 -2.21
C LYS A 55 7.97 -15.58 -1.68
N GLY A 56 7.28 -16.29 -2.58
CA GLY A 56 6.18 -17.19 -2.24
C GLY A 56 4.85 -16.48 -1.91
N VAL A 57 4.76 -15.19 -2.20
CA VAL A 57 3.54 -14.37 -2.10
C VAL A 57 2.98 -14.18 -3.50
N SER A 58 1.68 -14.38 -3.64
CA SER A 58 0.97 -14.20 -4.91
C SER A 58 0.52 -12.76 -5.12
N VAL A 59 0.09 -12.13 -4.03
CA VAL A 59 -0.49 -10.80 -4.07
C VAL A 59 -0.06 -9.97 -2.87
N VAL A 60 0.21 -8.70 -3.13
CA VAL A 60 0.43 -7.69 -2.09
C VAL A 60 -0.84 -6.87 -1.97
N ALA A 61 -1.34 -6.65 -0.76
CA ALA A 61 -2.53 -5.85 -0.49
C ALA A 61 -2.20 -4.65 0.41
N ILE A 62 -2.83 -3.52 0.13
CA ILE A 62 -2.75 -2.29 0.94
C ILE A 62 -4.10 -1.59 1.00
N LYS A 63 -4.48 -1.07 2.18
CA LYS A 63 -5.67 -0.23 2.35
C LYS A 63 -5.24 1.24 2.40
N PRO A 64 -5.62 2.10 1.44
CA PRO A 64 -5.31 3.53 1.50
C PRO A 64 -5.97 4.18 2.71
N ALA A 65 -5.15 4.52 3.69
CA ALA A 65 -5.54 5.08 4.96
C ALA A 65 -4.69 6.33 5.24
N PRO A 66 -5.06 7.51 4.71
CA PRO A 66 -4.27 8.72 4.90
C PRO A 66 -4.17 9.06 6.38
N PHE A 67 -2.95 9.38 6.82
CA PHE A 67 -2.64 9.74 8.19
C PHE A 67 -1.89 11.06 8.24
N GLU A 68 -2.40 11.97 9.06
CA GLU A 68 -1.76 13.25 9.35
C GLU A 68 -1.04 13.18 10.69
N PHE A 69 0.28 13.43 10.66
CA PHE A 69 1.07 13.49 11.88
C PHE A 69 0.76 14.80 12.61
N THR A 70 0.30 14.69 13.85
CA THR A 70 0.30 15.79 14.81
C THR A 70 1.43 15.56 15.81
N PRO A 71 1.88 16.59 16.54
CA PRO A 71 2.87 16.42 17.61
C PRO A 71 2.46 15.40 18.68
N THR A 72 1.16 15.19 18.88
CA THR A 72 0.62 14.19 19.82
C THR A 72 0.82 12.75 19.35
N HIS A 73 0.97 12.54 18.04
CA HIS A 73 1.21 11.21 17.46
C HIS A 73 2.68 10.78 17.45
N ILE A 74 3.63 11.71 17.63
CA ILE A 74 5.06 11.42 17.54
C ILE A 74 5.65 11.39 18.94
N ASN A 75 5.84 10.18 19.49
CA ASN A 75 6.56 9.99 20.74
C ASN A 75 8.04 9.72 20.47
N ARG A 76 8.87 9.84 21.52
CA ARG A 76 10.33 9.65 21.40
C ARG A 76 10.72 8.28 20.83
N ASN A 77 9.94 7.24 21.15
CA ASN A 77 10.28 5.84 20.86
C ASN A 77 9.26 5.13 19.95
N TYR A 78 8.12 5.75 19.66
CA TYR A 78 7.07 5.15 18.83
C TYR A 78 6.19 6.23 18.18
N ILE A 79 5.46 5.84 17.15
CA ILE A 79 4.39 6.65 16.58
C ILE A 79 3.08 6.10 17.11
N ASP A 80 2.26 6.96 17.69
CA ASP A 80 0.87 6.63 17.98
C ASP A 80 0.06 6.73 16.69
N TRP A 81 -0.38 5.56 16.23
CA TRP A 81 -1.14 5.39 15.01
C TRP A 81 -2.64 5.30 15.26
N GLN A 82 -3.11 5.56 16.50
CA GLN A 82 -4.52 5.68 16.77
C GLN A 82 -5.09 6.81 15.91
N CYS A 83 -5.97 6.44 15.01
CA CYS A 83 -6.64 7.37 14.12
C CYS A 83 -8.14 7.25 14.38
N SER A 84 -8.81 8.40 14.52
CA SER A 84 -10.26 8.48 14.34
C SER A 84 -10.64 7.92 12.97
N GLU A 85 -11.78 7.23 12.91
CA GLU A 85 -12.28 6.49 11.74
C GLU A 85 -11.93 7.12 10.38
N ILE A 86 -11.18 6.37 9.57
CA ILE A 86 -10.80 6.80 8.23
C ILE A 86 -11.98 6.55 7.29
N LYS A 87 -12.53 7.63 6.74
CA LYS A 87 -13.55 7.54 5.69
C LYS A 87 -12.92 7.00 4.41
N LYS A 88 -13.29 5.76 4.02
CA LYS A 88 -12.82 5.03 2.82
C LYS A 88 -12.89 5.88 1.53
N ASP A 89 -13.86 6.80 1.46
CA ASP A 89 -14.15 7.63 0.29
C ASP A 89 -13.71 9.10 0.44
N SER A 90 -12.80 9.40 1.38
CA SER A 90 -12.23 10.74 1.46
C SER A 90 -11.38 11.07 0.23
N ILE A 91 -11.30 12.36 -0.09
CA ILE A 91 -10.47 12.86 -1.21
C ILE A 91 -9.01 12.45 -1.00
N GLU A 92 -8.55 12.42 0.25
CA GLU A 92 -7.21 12.04 0.67
C GLU A 92 -6.95 10.56 0.42
N ALA A 93 -7.93 9.68 0.72
CA ALA A 93 -7.82 8.25 0.47
C ALA A 93 -7.76 7.96 -1.03
N ILE A 94 -8.57 8.66 -1.84
CA ILE A 94 -8.54 8.56 -3.30
C ILE A 94 -7.19 9.04 -3.85
N LYS A 95 -6.65 10.17 -3.39
CA LYS A 95 -5.33 10.68 -3.79
C LYS A 95 -4.22 9.69 -3.41
N LEU A 96 -4.27 9.14 -2.20
CA LEU A 96 -3.30 8.15 -1.74
C LEU A 96 -3.38 6.85 -2.56
N GLY A 97 -4.58 6.42 -2.91
CA GLY A 97 -4.77 5.28 -3.80
C GLY A 97 -4.16 5.51 -5.18
N LYS A 98 -4.44 6.66 -5.82
CA LYS A 98 -3.79 7.05 -7.10
C LYS A 98 -2.27 7.13 -6.99
N TYR A 99 -1.75 7.54 -5.84
CA TYR A 99 -0.31 7.54 -5.59
C TYR A 99 0.26 6.11 -5.58
N TYR A 100 -0.39 5.15 -4.90
CA TYR A 100 0.04 3.75 -4.90
C TYR A 100 -0.12 3.05 -6.26
N GLN A 101 -1.10 3.44 -7.07
CA GLN A 101 -1.25 2.96 -8.45
C GLN A 101 -0.01 3.21 -9.32
N LYS A 102 0.83 4.21 -8.99
CA LYS A 102 2.12 4.42 -9.68
C LYS A 102 3.07 3.23 -9.57
N LEU A 103 2.92 2.38 -8.55
CA LEU A 103 3.70 1.15 -8.37
C LEU A 103 3.10 -0.06 -9.11
N GLY A 104 1.91 0.09 -9.70
CA GLY A 104 1.16 -0.98 -10.37
C GLY A 104 0.02 -1.56 -9.53
N PHE A 105 -0.27 -1.01 -8.35
CA PHE A 105 -1.44 -1.44 -7.58
C PHE A 105 -2.73 -1.18 -8.36
N THR A 106 -3.68 -2.10 -8.30
CA THR A 106 -5.01 -2.01 -8.90
C THR A 106 -6.07 -2.01 -7.80
N LYS A 107 -7.21 -1.36 -8.06
CA LYS A 107 -8.32 -1.35 -7.10
C LYS A 107 -9.13 -2.63 -7.29
N ILE A 108 -9.41 -3.32 -6.19
CA ILE A 108 -10.40 -4.39 -6.19
C ILE A 108 -11.80 -3.77 -6.09
N ASN A 109 -12.71 -4.22 -6.94
CA ASN A 109 -14.10 -3.74 -6.92
C ASN A 109 -14.73 -3.98 -5.55
N ASN A 110 -15.57 -3.05 -5.12
CA ASN A 110 -16.25 -3.00 -3.81
C ASN A 110 -15.37 -3.07 -2.55
N SER A 111 -14.07 -3.31 -2.66
CA SER A 111 -13.13 -3.37 -1.54
C SER A 111 -12.53 -2.01 -1.17
N ALA A 112 -11.99 -1.91 0.05
CA ALA A 112 -11.12 -0.80 0.47
C ALA A 112 -9.64 -1.04 0.13
N TYR A 113 -9.31 -2.23 -0.38
CA TYR A 113 -7.94 -2.63 -0.68
C TYR A 113 -7.57 -2.35 -2.13
N LEU A 114 -6.30 -2.04 -2.32
CA LEU A 114 -5.60 -2.13 -3.58
C LEU A 114 -4.70 -3.35 -3.56
N VAL A 115 -4.51 -3.99 -4.70
CA VAL A 115 -3.69 -5.20 -4.83
C VAL A 115 -2.66 -5.11 -5.94
N LEU A 116 -1.60 -5.90 -5.82
CA LEU A 116 -0.53 -5.99 -6.81
C LEU A 116 -0.08 -7.44 -6.94
N GLY A 117 -0.17 -7.98 -8.15
CA GLY A 117 0.40 -9.29 -8.49
C GLY A 117 1.92 -9.25 -8.44
N THR A 118 2.54 -10.25 -7.81
CA THR A 118 4.01 -10.28 -7.62
C THR A 118 4.79 -10.76 -8.85
N ALA A 119 4.10 -11.31 -9.86
CA ALA A 119 4.69 -11.67 -11.15
C ALA A 119 5.07 -10.45 -12.00
N ILE A 120 4.57 -9.26 -11.66
CA ILE A 120 4.76 -8.03 -12.43
C ILE A 120 6.07 -7.35 -12.03
N LYS A 121 6.83 -6.89 -13.03
CA LYS A 121 8.03 -6.08 -12.79
C LYS A 121 7.65 -4.70 -12.25
N LEU A 122 8.08 -4.43 -11.02
CA LEU A 122 7.82 -3.13 -10.38
C LEU A 122 8.55 -1.97 -11.08
N PRO A 123 7.91 -0.81 -11.26
CA PRO A 123 8.55 0.38 -11.76
C PRO A 123 9.64 0.86 -10.79
N SER A 124 10.70 1.47 -11.33
CA SER A 124 11.76 2.10 -10.54
C SER A 124 11.49 3.60 -10.38
N PHE A 125 11.77 4.13 -9.19
CA PHE A 125 11.70 5.56 -8.92
C PHE A 125 13.11 6.06 -8.62
N PRO A 126 13.60 7.12 -9.30
CA PRO A 126 14.90 7.68 -8.98
C PRO A 126 14.90 8.25 -7.56
N ARG A 127 15.98 8.04 -6.82
CA ARG A 127 16.24 8.82 -5.60
C ARG A 127 16.54 10.24 -6.04
N GLN A 128 15.77 11.20 -5.57
CA GLN A 128 16.17 12.60 -5.62
C GLN A 128 17.21 12.83 -4.53
N SER A 129 18.30 13.52 -4.87
CA SER A 129 19.26 14.04 -3.91
C SER A 129 18.50 14.94 -2.93
N ILE A 130 18.58 14.62 -1.65
CA ILE A 130 18.07 15.50 -0.60
C ILE A 130 19.25 16.41 -0.27
N ASP A 131 19.23 17.63 -0.79
CA ASP A 131 20.17 18.70 -0.41
C ASP A 131 19.86 19.21 1.01
#